data_AF-A0A8H6IA42-F1
#
_entry.id   AF-A0A8H6IA42-F1
#
_cell.length_a   1.000
_cell.length_b   1.000
_cell.length_c   1.000
_cell.angle_alpha   90.00
_cell.angle_beta   90.00
_cell.angle_gamma   90.00
#
_symmetry.space_group_name_H-M   'P 1'
#
loop_
_entity.id
_entity.type
_entity.pdbx_description
1 polymer ?
#
loop_
_entity_poly.entity_id
_entity_poly.type
_entity_poly.pdbx_seq_one_letter_code
_entity_poly.pdbx_strand_id
1 'polypeptide(L)'
;MGIFLMTLNGGETRAFRPRNAQHESFHNRIKSRVVLKNYGGFLNMFTSRHQVVAAFRDAILGHQNLFGKGILHRDVGMHNILLGAPGAKPGCRGIIIDLDMAVWFLKIMPSPCQDYRTGAQRYQPVDMLQNMLELSKMQSKNPVLQTALDDLESFFFVLLDILLMYELPRVPFQGAETTSRMFMKGLDGKELVAVIATKNTLLERRLDDVSGWWGDMCDVLLMEYQSLLKKIVKEKENIRWDKSISAEEKYDRLKELGSIEGSKPYYLEVTKAFDKALAAIEAEEDCGRDDDTFFDRHSSPCPPERQAAVPLPRRNGNLKRPFRAIHPDVTNVKRTIKNVRSVQPIDDERENENEPGEED
;
A
#
# COMPACT_ATOMS: atom_id res chain seq x y z
N MET A 1 -11.97 9.72 -10.02
CA MET A 1 -11.54 9.46 -8.62
C MET A 1 -11.94 10.67 -7.81
N GLY A 2 -12.95 10.56 -6.95
CA GLY A 2 -13.43 11.69 -6.13
C GLY A 2 -12.69 11.68 -4.80
N ILE A 3 -11.64 12.48 -4.68
CA ILE A 3 -11.02 12.79 -3.38
C ILE A 3 -11.66 14.09 -2.93
N PHE A 4 -12.39 14.06 -1.82
CA PHE A 4 -12.83 15.28 -1.16
C PHE A 4 -11.80 15.59 -0.08
N LEU A 5 -10.90 16.53 -0.37
CA LEU A 5 -10.03 17.09 0.65
C LEU A 5 -10.90 18.00 1.53
N MET A 6 -11.33 17.47 2.68
CA MET A 6 -12.08 18.24 3.66
C MET A 6 -11.09 18.77 4.70
N THR A 7 -10.29 19.78 4.34
CA THR A 7 -9.50 20.52 5.34
C THR A 7 -10.19 21.81 5.74
N LEU A 8 -10.64 21.86 6.98
CA LEU A 8 -10.77 23.08 7.76
C LEU A 8 -10.31 22.75 9.20
N ASN A 9 -9.03 23.02 9.49
CA ASN A 9 -8.46 23.19 10.83
C ASN A 9 -8.94 22.22 11.94
N GLY A 10 -8.53 20.94 11.88
CA GLY A 10 -8.87 19.93 12.89
C GLY A 10 -8.19 20.09 14.27
N GLY A 11 -7.57 21.24 14.53
CA GLY A 11 -6.75 21.53 15.70
C GLY A 11 -5.24 21.43 15.42
N GLU A 12 -4.47 22.20 16.19
CA GLU A 12 -3.01 22.26 16.11
C GLU A 12 -2.40 21.83 17.45
N THR A 13 -1.27 21.13 17.43
CA THR A 13 -0.64 20.68 18.68
C THR A 13 -0.18 21.82 19.58
N ARG A 14 0.09 23.03 19.02
CA ARG A 14 0.36 24.23 19.83
C ARG A 14 -0.79 24.64 20.77
N ALA A 15 -2.04 24.33 20.41
CA ALA A 15 -3.22 24.72 21.19
C ALA A 15 -3.41 23.89 22.47
N PHE A 16 -2.76 22.74 22.57
CA PHE A 16 -2.88 21.81 23.70
C PHE A 16 -1.64 21.83 24.61
N ARG A 17 -0.80 22.87 24.50
CA ARG A 17 0.52 22.93 25.16
C ARG A 17 0.45 23.62 26.54
N PRO A 18 1.06 23.05 27.60
CA PRO A 18 1.41 23.79 28.80
C PRO A 18 2.49 24.84 28.47
N ARG A 19 2.42 26.05 29.04
CA ARG A 19 3.33 27.17 28.71
C ARG A 19 4.84 26.85 28.87
N ASN A 20 5.16 25.79 29.61
CA ASN A 20 6.48 25.44 30.09
C ASN A 20 7.16 24.37 29.22
N ALA A 21 6.41 23.70 28.34
CA ALA A 21 7.03 22.86 27.34
C ALA A 21 7.58 23.84 26.29
N GLN A 22 8.89 24.03 26.20
CA GLN A 22 9.57 24.67 25.06
C GLN A 22 10.83 23.85 24.81
N HIS A 23 10.65 22.66 24.22
CA HIS A 23 11.76 21.81 23.80
C HIS A 23 12.00 22.02 22.30
N GLU A 24 13.26 22.15 21.88
CA GLU A 24 13.68 22.46 20.50
C GLU A 24 13.23 21.41 19.47
N SER A 25 13.02 20.16 19.90
CA SER A 25 12.50 19.09 19.03
C SER A 25 10.97 19.08 18.85
N PHE A 26 10.25 20.05 19.43
CA PHE A 26 8.80 20.11 19.29
C PHE A 26 8.40 20.85 18.01
N HIS A 27 7.81 20.12 17.08
CA HIS A 27 7.20 20.68 15.87
C HIS A 27 5.68 20.82 16.06
N ASN A 28 5.13 21.98 15.69
CA ASN A 28 3.68 22.16 15.60
C ASN A 28 3.13 21.22 14.51
N ARG A 29 2.12 20.42 14.83
CA ARG A 29 1.46 19.51 13.89
C ARG A 29 0.02 19.95 13.71
N ILE A 30 -0.41 20.00 12.46
CA ILE A 30 -1.79 20.33 12.08
C ILE A 30 -2.50 19.03 11.76
N LYS A 31 -3.69 18.83 12.34
CA LYS A 31 -4.52 17.68 12.01
C LYS A 31 -5.22 17.91 10.67
N SER A 32 -4.91 17.08 9.69
CA SER A 32 -5.59 17.02 8.40
C SER A 32 -6.55 15.82 8.35
N ARG A 33 -7.59 15.91 7.50
CA ARG A 33 -8.52 14.81 7.20
C ARG A 33 -8.70 14.71 5.70
N VAL A 34 -8.56 13.51 5.17
CA VAL A 34 -8.85 13.19 3.77
C VAL A 34 -10.07 12.29 3.75
N VAL A 35 -11.10 12.67 3.00
CA VAL A 35 -12.29 11.83 2.81
C VAL A 35 -12.17 11.16 1.45
N LEU A 36 -12.03 9.84 1.49
CA LEU A 36 -11.92 8.99 0.31
C LEU A 36 -13.24 8.24 0.10
N LYS A 37 -13.48 7.86 -1.15
CA LYS A 37 -14.57 6.93 -1.46
C LYS A 37 -14.36 5.64 -0.68
N ASN A 38 -15.43 5.11 -0.09
CA ASN A 38 -15.37 3.80 0.54
C ASN A 38 -15.30 2.70 -0.55
N TYR A 39 -14.29 1.85 -0.46
CA TYR A 39 -14.06 0.72 -1.36
C TYR A 39 -14.32 -0.61 -0.64
N GLY A 40 -13.90 -1.73 -1.23
CA GLY A 40 -13.92 -3.03 -0.56
C GLY A 40 -12.89 -3.14 0.56
N GLY A 41 -12.82 -4.32 1.16
CA GLY A 41 -11.80 -4.64 2.17
C GLY A 41 -10.39 -4.72 1.58
N PHE A 42 -9.40 -4.96 2.43
CA PHE A 42 -8.05 -5.26 2.00
C PHE A 42 -7.99 -6.49 1.09
N LEU A 43 -6.95 -6.58 0.27
CA LEU A 43 -6.76 -7.67 -0.68
C LEU A 43 -6.88 -9.07 -0.07
N ASN A 44 -6.43 -9.26 1.17
CA ASN A 44 -6.52 -10.54 1.89
C ASN A 44 -7.96 -10.97 2.29
N MET A 45 -8.96 -10.11 2.09
CA MET A 45 -10.37 -10.38 2.36
C MET A 45 -11.09 -11.01 1.16
N PHE A 46 -10.36 -11.44 0.14
CA PHE A 46 -10.91 -11.96 -1.10
C PHE A 46 -11.83 -13.17 -0.90
N THR A 47 -12.70 -13.40 -1.88
CA THR A 47 -13.67 -14.50 -1.90
C THR A 47 -13.52 -15.43 -3.10
N SER A 48 -12.74 -15.03 -4.13
CA SER A 48 -12.48 -15.85 -5.31
C SER A 48 -11.12 -15.51 -5.94
N ARG A 49 -10.61 -16.44 -6.77
CA ARG A 49 -9.40 -16.23 -7.59
C ARG A 49 -9.57 -15.04 -8.52
N HIS A 50 -10.69 -14.99 -9.22
CA HIS A 50 -11.07 -13.89 -10.11
C HIS A 50 -10.91 -12.54 -9.42
N GLN A 51 -11.43 -12.40 -8.18
CA GLN A 51 -11.37 -11.16 -7.44
C GLN A 51 -9.94 -10.70 -7.14
N VAL A 52 -9.04 -11.62 -6.79
CA VAL A 52 -7.63 -11.31 -6.54
C VAL A 52 -6.92 -10.87 -7.81
N VAL A 53 -7.03 -11.68 -8.88
CA VAL A 53 -6.36 -11.39 -10.16
C VAL A 53 -6.90 -10.08 -10.75
N ALA A 54 -8.20 -9.84 -10.67
CA ALA A 54 -8.83 -8.61 -11.13
C ALA A 54 -8.40 -7.39 -10.32
N ALA A 55 -8.27 -7.54 -8.99
CA ALA A 55 -7.83 -6.48 -8.12
C ALA A 55 -6.37 -6.09 -8.40
N PHE A 56 -5.46 -7.05 -8.52
CA PHE A 56 -4.06 -6.76 -8.88
C PHE A 56 -3.96 -6.05 -10.23
N ARG A 57 -4.64 -6.58 -11.26
CA ARG A 57 -4.65 -6.00 -12.59
C ARG A 57 -5.06 -4.54 -12.58
N ASP A 58 -6.19 -4.24 -11.92
CA ASP A 58 -6.71 -2.87 -11.87
C ASP A 58 -5.88 -1.96 -10.95
N ALA A 59 -5.29 -2.50 -9.86
CA ALA A 59 -4.39 -1.76 -8.98
C ALA A 59 -3.07 -1.38 -9.66
N ILE A 60 -2.48 -2.28 -10.47
CA ILE A 60 -1.28 -2.01 -11.27
C ILE A 60 -1.56 -0.92 -12.30
N LEU A 61 -2.72 -0.93 -12.96
CA LEU A 61 -3.11 0.16 -13.85
C LEU A 61 -3.39 1.47 -13.10
N GLY A 62 -3.97 1.39 -11.90
CA GLY A 62 -4.12 2.53 -11.00
C GLY A 62 -2.77 3.15 -10.65
N HIS A 63 -1.78 2.31 -10.35
CA HIS A 63 -0.39 2.70 -10.10
C HIS A 63 0.28 3.29 -11.34
N GLN A 64 0.12 2.69 -12.52
CA GLN A 64 0.60 3.24 -13.79
C GLN A 64 0.01 4.63 -14.07
N ASN A 65 -1.28 4.81 -13.82
CA ASN A 65 -1.96 6.10 -13.99
C ASN A 65 -1.49 7.16 -12.99
N LEU A 66 -1.15 6.74 -11.77
CA LEU A 66 -0.54 7.60 -10.75
C LEU A 66 0.85 8.05 -11.20
N PHE A 67 1.65 7.09 -11.69
CA PHE A 67 2.98 7.36 -12.22
C PHE A 67 2.95 8.27 -13.44
N GLY A 68 2.03 8.05 -14.39
CA GLY A 68 1.83 8.95 -15.53
C GLY A 68 1.49 10.39 -15.16
N LYS A 69 1.04 10.67 -13.93
CA LYS A 69 0.76 12.01 -13.40
C LYS A 69 1.93 12.63 -12.63
N GLY A 70 3.11 12.02 -12.64
CA GLY A 70 4.24 12.55 -11.89
C GLY A 70 4.42 11.98 -10.50
N ILE A 71 3.64 10.98 -10.07
CA ILE A 71 3.61 10.51 -8.68
C ILE A 71 4.13 9.07 -8.59
N LEU A 72 5.21 8.86 -7.85
CA LEU A 72 5.75 7.53 -7.54
C LEU A 72 5.26 7.08 -6.16
N HIS A 73 4.80 5.83 -6.02
CA HIS A 73 4.11 5.34 -4.82
C HIS A 73 5.07 4.99 -3.68
N ARG A 74 6.10 4.18 -3.97
CA ARG A 74 7.20 3.79 -3.07
C ARG A 74 6.87 2.93 -1.86
N ASP A 75 5.59 2.74 -1.56
CA ASP A 75 5.14 1.90 -0.45
C ASP A 75 4.01 0.95 -0.86
N VAL A 76 4.21 0.19 -1.94
CA VAL A 76 3.26 -0.86 -2.33
C VAL A 76 3.35 -2.02 -1.33
N GLY A 77 2.22 -2.41 -0.74
CA GLY A 77 2.13 -3.50 0.22
C GLY A 77 0.72 -4.08 0.31
N MET A 78 0.57 -5.23 1.00
CA MET A 78 -0.71 -5.95 1.08
C MET A 78 -1.87 -5.10 1.60
N HIS A 79 -1.61 -4.20 2.55
CA HIS A 79 -2.62 -3.32 3.14
C HIS A 79 -2.89 -2.05 2.32
N ASN A 80 -2.09 -1.80 1.28
CA ASN A 80 -2.21 -0.63 0.42
C ASN A 80 -2.96 -0.95 -0.88
N ILE A 81 -3.41 -2.20 -1.04
CA ILE A 81 -4.28 -2.64 -2.14
C ILE A 81 -5.64 -3.02 -1.56
N LEU A 82 -6.67 -2.29 -1.93
CA LEU A 82 -8.06 -2.59 -1.60
C LEU A 82 -8.75 -3.31 -2.75
N LEU A 83 -9.70 -4.17 -2.39
CA LEU A 83 -10.68 -4.71 -3.33
C LEU A 83 -11.64 -3.61 -3.79
N GLY A 84 -12.15 -3.74 -5.00
CA GLY A 84 -13.26 -2.94 -5.50
C GLY A 84 -14.52 -3.14 -4.66
N ALA A 85 -15.43 -2.18 -4.73
CA ALA A 85 -16.77 -2.36 -4.17
C ALA A 85 -17.48 -3.56 -4.85
N PRO A 86 -18.45 -4.21 -4.19
CA PRO A 86 -19.26 -5.25 -4.82
C PRO A 86 -19.84 -4.79 -6.16
N GLY A 87 -19.66 -5.59 -7.22
CA GLY A 87 -20.09 -5.22 -8.58
C GLY A 87 -19.23 -4.13 -9.25
N ALA A 88 -18.02 -3.87 -8.77
CA ALA A 88 -17.10 -2.93 -9.40
C ALA A 88 -16.83 -3.31 -10.87
N LYS A 89 -16.94 -2.31 -11.75
CA LYS A 89 -16.62 -2.45 -13.17
C LYS A 89 -15.12 -2.69 -13.39
N PRO A 90 -14.71 -3.31 -14.50
CA PRO A 90 -13.30 -3.36 -14.90
C PRO A 90 -12.63 -1.98 -14.85
N GLY A 91 -11.40 -1.93 -14.35
CA GLY A 91 -10.68 -0.69 -14.04
C GLY A 91 -10.95 -0.13 -12.65
N CYS A 92 -11.82 -0.76 -11.86
CA CYS A 92 -12.15 -0.36 -10.48
C CYS A 92 -12.23 -1.54 -9.50
N ARG A 93 -11.77 -2.74 -9.90
CA ARG A 93 -11.84 -3.97 -9.10
C ARG A 93 -10.71 -4.09 -8.08
N GLY A 94 -9.67 -3.27 -8.21
CA GLY A 94 -8.62 -3.08 -7.22
C GLY A 94 -8.15 -1.64 -7.18
N ILE A 95 -7.81 -1.18 -5.98
CA ILE A 95 -7.54 0.23 -5.70
C ILE A 95 -6.23 0.31 -4.90
N ILE A 96 -5.21 0.91 -5.50
CA ILE A 96 -4.00 1.30 -4.78
C ILE A 96 -4.30 2.55 -3.94
N ILE A 97 -3.93 2.51 -2.66
CA ILE A 97 -4.13 3.58 -1.66
C ILE A 97 -2.82 3.85 -0.92
N ASP A 98 -2.86 4.81 0.00
CA ASP A 98 -1.75 5.20 0.87
C ASP A 98 -0.58 5.87 0.13
N LEU A 99 -0.66 7.20 0.03
CA LEU A 99 0.33 8.02 -0.66
C LEU A 99 1.25 8.75 0.32
N ASP A 100 1.32 8.33 1.58
CA ASP A 100 2.10 9.02 2.61
C ASP A 100 3.61 8.98 2.32
N MET A 101 4.07 7.92 1.64
CA MET A 101 5.46 7.75 1.19
C MET A 101 5.68 8.19 -0.28
N ALA A 102 4.62 8.65 -0.94
CA ALA A 102 4.66 8.99 -2.36
C ALA A 102 5.43 10.29 -2.62
N VAL A 103 6.05 10.38 -3.79
CA VAL A 103 6.87 11.52 -4.19
C VAL A 103 6.55 11.97 -5.61
N TRP A 104 6.74 13.26 -5.85
CA TRP A 104 6.64 13.82 -7.20
C TRP A 104 7.90 13.50 -8.00
N PHE A 105 7.92 12.41 -8.78
CA PHE A 105 9.12 11.95 -9.49
C PHE A 105 9.70 13.01 -10.46
N LEU A 106 8.85 13.88 -11.02
CA LEU A 106 9.25 15.00 -11.89
C LEU A 106 9.94 16.15 -11.14
N LYS A 107 9.91 16.15 -9.81
CA LYS A 107 10.45 17.22 -8.94
C LYS A 107 11.57 16.74 -8.01
N ILE A 108 12.07 15.51 -8.16
CA ILE A 108 13.03 14.92 -7.22
C ILE A 108 14.46 15.39 -7.49
N MET A 109 15.01 16.11 -6.51
CA MET A 109 16.42 16.05 -6.12
C MET A 109 16.69 14.72 -5.41
N PRO A 110 17.85 14.06 -5.61
CA PRO A 110 18.15 12.76 -5.00
C PRO A 110 18.03 12.84 -3.48
N SER A 111 16.90 12.36 -2.95
CA SER A 111 16.70 12.20 -1.51
C SER A 111 16.78 10.72 -1.21
N PRO A 112 17.67 10.27 -0.32
CA PRO A 112 17.50 8.96 0.30
C PRO A 112 16.10 8.93 0.93
N CYS A 113 15.39 7.82 0.77
CA CYS A 113 14.14 7.55 1.47
C CYS A 113 14.35 7.82 2.96
N GLN A 114 13.87 8.96 3.48
CA GLN A 114 14.19 9.39 4.85
C GLN A 114 13.54 8.51 5.92
N ASP A 115 12.48 7.75 5.58
CA ASP A 115 11.74 6.88 6.50
C ASP A 115 11.67 5.42 6.02
N TYR A 116 12.82 4.82 5.70
CA TYR A 116 12.91 3.40 5.30
C TYR A 116 12.59 2.39 6.43
N ARG A 117 12.51 2.86 7.68
CA ARG A 117 12.28 2.03 8.87
C ARG A 117 10.81 1.64 9.09
N THR A 118 9.89 2.21 8.31
CA THR A 118 8.44 2.15 8.57
C THR A 118 7.67 1.23 7.61
N GLY A 119 8.32 0.61 6.62
CA GLY A 119 7.70 -0.33 5.68
C GLY A 119 7.90 -1.79 6.07
N ALA A 120 6.97 -2.66 5.68
CA ALA A 120 7.17 -4.11 5.78
C ALA A 120 8.30 -4.54 4.83
N GLN A 121 9.47 -4.89 5.38
CA GLN A 121 10.69 -5.24 4.62
C GLN A 121 10.45 -6.27 3.51
N ARG A 122 9.46 -7.16 3.71
CA ARG A 122 9.04 -8.16 2.72
C ARG A 122 8.63 -7.59 1.35
N TYR A 123 8.03 -6.41 1.30
CA TYR A 123 7.59 -5.80 0.03
C TYR A 123 8.62 -4.82 -0.54
N GLN A 124 9.69 -4.51 0.20
CA GLN A 124 10.71 -3.59 -0.30
C GLN A 124 11.51 -4.21 -1.46
N PRO A 125 11.80 -3.44 -2.52
CA PRO A 125 12.57 -3.91 -3.68
C PRO A 125 14.00 -4.32 -3.30
N VAL A 126 14.58 -5.31 -4.00
CA VAL A 126 15.95 -5.80 -3.80
C VAL A 126 16.96 -4.65 -3.89
N ASP A 127 16.84 -3.80 -4.90
CA ASP A 127 17.76 -2.68 -5.10
C ASP A 127 17.71 -1.68 -3.95
N MET A 128 16.53 -1.46 -3.36
CA MET A 128 16.40 -0.61 -2.17
C MET A 128 17.17 -1.22 -0.99
N LEU A 129 16.99 -2.51 -0.73
CA LEU A 129 17.66 -3.22 0.37
C LEU A 129 19.18 -3.28 0.17
N GLN A 130 19.63 -3.52 -1.06
CA GLN A 130 21.05 -3.55 -1.42
C GLN A 130 21.70 -2.17 -1.21
N ASN A 131 21.01 -1.10 -1.59
CA ASN A 131 21.46 0.26 -1.31
C ASN A 131 21.55 0.54 0.21
N MET A 132 20.58 0.09 1.01
CA MET A 132 20.67 0.21 2.48
C MET A 132 21.87 -0.54 3.04
N LEU A 133 22.14 -1.75 2.54
CA LEU A 133 23.29 -2.55 2.95
C LEU A 133 24.61 -1.82 2.62
N GLU A 134 24.73 -1.21 1.45
CA GLU A 134 25.93 -0.46 1.05
C GLU A 134 26.12 0.85 1.83
N LEU A 135 25.03 1.57 2.10
CA LEU A 135 25.05 2.76 2.94
C LEU A 135 25.47 2.41 4.37
N SER A 136 24.98 1.29 4.92
CA SER A 136 25.37 0.82 6.26
C SER A 136 26.85 0.46 6.36
N LYS A 137 27.48 0.11 5.23
CA LYS A 137 28.91 -0.22 5.14
C LYS A 137 29.78 0.99 4.78
N MET A 138 29.22 2.19 4.66
CA MET A 138 29.88 3.40 4.09
C MET A 138 30.53 3.13 2.72
N GLN A 139 29.94 2.24 1.92
CA GLN A 139 30.49 1.80 0.63
C GLN A 139 29.71 2.34 -0.58
N SER A 140 28.66 3.14 -0.36
CA SER A 140 27.81 3.60 -1.45
C SER A 140 28.56 4.55 -2.39
N LYS A 141 28.78 4.08 -3.62
CA LYS A 141 29.29 4.87 -4.76
C LYS A 141 28.27 5.00 -5.89
N ASN A 142 27.13 4.32 -5.77
CA ASN A 142 26.11 4.25 -6.81
C ASN A 142 24.91 5.12 -6.45
N PRO A 143 24.27 5.74 -7.45
CA PRO A 143 23.04 6.49 -7.23
C PRO A 143 21.91 5.59 -6.71
N VAL A 144 21.16 6.11 -5.75
CA VAL A 144 19.91 5.50 -5.28
C VAL A 144 18.75 6.17 -5.98
N LEU A 145 18.15 5.48 -6.96
CA LEU A 145 16.96 5.96 -7.66
C LEU A 145 15.86 4.90 -7.55
N GLN A 146 14.83 5.21 -6.78
CA GLN A 146 13.58 4.44 -6.83
C GLN A 146 12.76 4.89 -8.03
N THR A 147 12.16 3.92 -8.71
CA THR A 147 11.43 4.06 -9.96
C THR A 147 10.12 3.29 -9.89
N ALA A 148 9.24 3.50 -10.87
CA ALA A 148 7.99 2.74 -10.96
C ALA A 148 8.21 1.22 -11.10
N LEU A 149 9.38 0.80 -11.61
CA LEU A 149 9.76 -0.61 -11.73
C LEU A 149 10.02 -1.25 -10.37
N ASP A 150 10.43 -0.47 -9.37
CA ASP A 150 10.60 -0.94 -7.99
C ASP A 150 9.23 -1.23 -7.36
N ASP A 151 8.24 -0.39 -7.61
CA ASP A 151 6.86 -0.64 -7.15
C ASP A 151 6.26 -1.90 -7.84
N LEU A 152 6.62 -2.17 -9.11
CA LEU A 152 6.22 -3.43 -9.79
C LEU A 152 6.85 -4.67 -9.14
N GLU A 153 8.08 -4.56 -8.63
CA GLU A 153 8.70 -5.62 -7.83
C GLU A 153 7.92 -5.84 -6.52
N SER A 154 7.54 -4.75 -5.85
CA SER A 154 6.70 -4.82 -4.64
C SER A 154 5.34 -5.48 -4.90
N PHE A 155 4.66 -5.16 -6.00
CA PHE A 155 3.40 -5.83 -6.40
C PHE A 155 3.57 -7.34 -6.54
N PHE A 156 4.67 -7.82 -7.13
CA PHE A 156 4.95 -9.24 -7.24
C PHE A 156 5.11 -9.91 -5.88
N PHE A 157 5.84 -9.29 -4.94
CA PHE A 157 5.97 -9.86 -3.60
C PHE A 157 4.65 -9.86 -2.83
N VAL A 158 3.74 -8.91 -3.08
CA VAL A 158 2.38 -8.95 -2.54
C VAL A 158 1.56 -10.09 -3.17
N LEU A 159 1.68 -10.31 -4.49
CA LEU A 159 1.02 -11.43 -5.17
C LEU A 159 1.52 -12.76 -4.61
N LEU A 160 2.83 -12.91 -4.48
CA LEU A 160 3.46 -14.10 -3.92
C LEU A 160 3.01 -14.35 -2.48
N ASP A 161 2.90 -13.30 -1.65
CA ASP A 161 2.35 -13.40 -0.29
C ASP A 161 0.94 -14.01 -0.31
N ILE A 162 0.04 -13.49 -1.15
CA ILE A 162 -1.34 -14.00 -1.26
C ILE A 162 -1.37 -15.46 -1.74
N LEU A 163 -0.59 -15.82 -2.76
CA LEU A 163 -0.60 -17.16 -3.34
C LEU A 163 0.01 -18.22 -2.41
N LEU A 164 1.02 -17.85 -1.62
CA LEU A 164 1.66 -18.77 -0.66
C LEU A 164 0.94 -18.85 0.70
N MET A 165 0.18 -17.82 1.06
CA MET A 165 -0.44 -17.73 2.39
C MET A 165 -1.86 -18.28 2.45
N TYR A 166 -2.53 -18.51 1.32
CA TYR A 166 -3.93 -18.93 1.30
C TYR A 166 -4.14 -20.19 0.46
N GLU A 167 -4.77 -21.19 1.07
CA GLU A 167 -5.16 -22.43 0.39
C GLU A 167 -6.53 -22.28 -0.29
N LEU A 168 -7.41 -21.53 0.37
CA LEU A 168 -8.76 -21.17 -0.02
C LEU A 168 -9.03 -19.73 0.44
N PRO A 169 -10.13 -19.09 -0.01
CA PRO A 169 -10.48 -17.76 0.45
C PRO A 169 -10.52 -17.69 1.98
N ARG A 170 -9.64 -16.85 2.54
CA ARG A 170 -9.51 -16.62 4.00
C ARG A 170 -9.13 -17.84 4.83
N VAL A 171 -8.64 -18.90 4.20
CA VAL A 171 -8.08 -20.07 4.87
C VAL A 171 -6.56 -20.01 4.73
N PRO A 172 -5.82 -19.74 5.83
CA PRO A 172 -4.37 -19.73 5.79
C PRO A 172 -3.83 -21.10 5.34
N PHE A 173 -2.89 -21.10 4.41
CA PHE A 173 -2.18 -22.29 3.99
C PHE A 173 -1.38 -22.85 5.18
N GLN A 174 -1.66 -24.09 5.57
CA GLN A 174 -0.96 -24.76 6.68
C GLN A 174 0.25 -25.58 6.22
N GLY A 175 0.55 -25.60 4.92
CA GLY A 175 1.64 -26.38 4.36
C GLY A 175 3.00 -25.92 4.87
N ALA A 176 3.82 -26.89 5.28
CA ALA A 176 5.17 -26.67 5.78
C ALA A 176 6.22 -26.52 4.64
N GLU A 177 5.79 -26.02 3.49
CA GLU A 177 6.54 -26.04 2.24
C GLU A 177 7.71 -25.05 2.23
N THR A 178 8.69 -25.31 1.37
CA THR A 178 10.02 -24.72 1.45
C THR A 178 9.97 -23.22 1.11
N THR A 179 9.21 -22.85 0.07
CA THR A 179 9.04 -21.49 -0.45
C THR A 179 8.22 -20.63 0.51
N SER A 180 7.08 -21.13 1.01
CA SER A 180 6.27 -20.41 2.01
C SER A 180 7.05 -20.15 3.29
N ARG A 181 7.86 -21.11 3.75
CA ARG A 181 8.77 -20.93 4.89
C ARG A 181 9.86 -19.91 4.62
N MET A 182 10.48 -19.95 3.44
CA MET A 182 11.49 -18.97 3.03
C MET A 182 10.88 -17.57 2.95
N PHE A 183 9.70 -17.43 2.38
CA PHE A 183 8.99 -16.16 2.28
C PHE A 183 8.69 -15.61 3.68
N MET A 184 8.04 -16.40 4.54
CA MET A 184 7.62 -15.94 5.87
C MET A 184 8.78 -15.67 6.83
N LYS A 185 9.81 -16.53 6.85
CA LYS A 185 10.94 -16.37 7.79
C LYS A 185 12.06 -15.53 7.22
N GLY A 186 12.32 -15.63 5.93
CA GLY A 186 13.44 -14.98 5.26
C GLY A 186 13.18 -13.51 4.96
N LEU A 187 11.91 -13.11 4.74
CA LEU A 187 11.56 -11.73 4.41
C LEU A 187 11.14 -10.86 5.60
N ASP A 188 10.78 -11.46 6.74
CA ASP A 188 10.56 -10.75 8.01
C ASP A 188 11.84 -10.69 8.88
N GLY A 189 12.96 -11.16 8.33
CA GLY A 189 14.25 -11.17 9.00
C GLY A 189 14.82 -9.76 9.17
N LYS A 190 15.50 -9.53 10.30
CA LYS A 190 16.17 -8.24 10.58
C LYS A 190 17.46 -8.04 9.77
N GLU A 191 18.03 -9.11 9.24
CA GLU A 191 19.30 -9.09 8.54
C GLU A 191 19.09 -8.85 7.03
N LEU A 192 19.47 -7.66 6.56
CA LEU A 192 19.32 -7.27 5.15
C LEU A 192 19.95 -8.26 4.18
N VAL A 193 21.11 -8.83 4.52
CA VAL A 193 21.80 -9.81 3.67
C VAL A 193 20.95 -11.06 3.43
N ALA A 194 20.31 -11.58 4.49
CA ALA A 194 19.45 -12.74 4.40
C ALA A 194 18.16 -12.44 3.62
N VAL A 195 17.58 -11.26 3.82
CA VAL A 195 16.38 -10.82 3.08
C VAL A 195 16.68 -10.70 1.58
N ILE A 196 17.78 -10.03 1.22
CA ILE A 196 18.23 -9.87 -0.18
C ILE A 196 18.49 -11.24 -0.82
N ALA A 197 19.23 -12.12 -0.14
CA ALA A 197 19.51 -13.47 -0.64
C ALA A 197 18.23 -14.29 -0.85
N THR A 198 17.26 -14.16 0.06
CA THR A 198 15.95 -14.82 -0.05
C THR A 198 15.18 -14.29 -1.26
N LYS A 199 15.11 -12.97 -1.45
CA LYS A 199 14.43 -12.36 -2.61
C LYS A 199 15.06 -12.79 -3.93
N ASN A 200 16.37 -12.74 -4.05
CA ASN A 200 17.07 -13.19 -5.26
C ASN A 200 16.81 -14.68 -5.52
N THR A 201 16.79 -15.51 -4.47
CA THR A 201 16.46 -16.94 -4.62
C THR A 201 15.02 -17.13 -5.09
N LEU A 202 14.06 -16.37 -4.55
CA LEU A 202 12.65 -16.40 -4.97
C LEU A 202 12.44 -15.90 -6.39
N LEU A 203 13.24 -14.94 -6.86
CA LEU A 203 13.22 -14.50 -8.25
C LEU A 203 13.80 -15.55 -9.17
N GLU A 204 14.84 -16.29 -8.77
CA GLU A 204 15.52 -17.23 -9.66
C GLU A 204 14.89 -18.61 -9.75
N ARG A 205 14.33 -19.12 -8.64
CA ARG A 205 13.80 -20.47 -8.55
C ARG A 205 12.41 -20.62 -9.16
N ARG A 206 12.02 -21.86 -9.43
CA ARG A 206 10.63 -22.24 -9.68
C ARG A 206 9.81 -22.16 -8.38
N LEU A 207 8.59 -21.63 -8.49
CA LEU A 207 7.66 -21.38 -7.38
C LEU A 207 6.53 -22.41 -7.40
N ASP A 208 6.84 -23.64 -6.95
CA ASP A 208 5.93 -24.80 -7.07
C ASP A 208 4.99 -25.00 -5.86
N ASP A 209 5.12 -24.16 -4.84
CA ASP A 209 4.49 -24.34 -3.53
C ASP A 209 3.14 -23.59 -3.42
N VAL A 210 2.48 -23.36 -4.55
CA VAL A 210 1.18 -22.68 -4.61
C VAL A 210 0.07 -23.72 -4.50
N SER A 211 -0.94 -23.45 -3.65
CA SER A 211 -2.10 -24.34 -3.52
C SER A 211 -2.75 -24.60 -4.88
N GLY A 212 -3.04 -25.86 -5.19
CA GLY A 212 -3.73 -26.26 -6.42
C GLY A 212 -5.10 -25.61 -6.62
N TRP A 213 -5.70 -25.05 -5.55
CA TRP A 213 -6.92 -24.24 -5.68
C TRP A 213 -6.74 -23.05 -6.62
N TRP A 214 -5.57 -22.42 -6.63
CA TRP A 214 -5.27 -21.28 -7.51
C TRP A 214 -5.30 -21.68 -9.00
N GLY A 215 -4.97 -22.94 -9.29
CA GLY A 215 -4.98 -23.53 -10.62
C GLY A 215 -3.78 -23.12 -11.48
N ASP A 216 -3.54 -23.91 -12.53
CA ASP A 216 -2.37 -23.80 -13.42
C ASP A 216 -2.15 -22.39 -14.00
N MET A 217 -3.23 -21.64 -14.21
CA MET A 217 -3.11 -20.29 -14.76
C MET A 217 -2.46 -19.29 -13.79
N CYS A 218 -2.62 -19.48 -12.48
CA CYS A 218 -1.91 -18.66 -11.50
C CYS A 218 -0.41 -18.98 -11.49
N ASP A 219 -0.02 -20.23 -11.76
CA ASP A 219 1.39 -20.61 -11.93
C ASP A 219 1.98 -19.97 -13.19
N VAL A 220 1.24 -19.99 -14.31
CA VAL A 220 1.64 -19.29 -15.54
C VAL A 220 1.79 -17.79 -15.29
N LEU A 221 0.86 -17.17 -14.58
CA LEU A 221 0.95 -15.75 -14.20
C LEU A 221 2.20 -15.46 -13.36
N LEU A 222 2.49 -16.29 -12.35
CA LEU A 222 3.69 -16.15 -11.53
C LEU A 222 4.96 -16.28 -12.37
N MET A 223 5.02 -17.26 -13.27
CA MET A 223 6.16 -17.46 -14.16
C MET A 223 6.37 -16.27 -15.12
N GLU A 224 5.31 -15.76 -15.73
CA GLU A 224 5.38 -14.62 -16.64
C GLU A 224 5.82 -13.35 -15.89
N TYR A 225 5.25 -13.09 -14.71
CA TYR A 225 5.63 -11.93 -13.90
C TYR A 225 7.05 -12.06 -13.34
N GLN A 226 7.45 -13.23 -12.86
CA GLN A 226 8.82 -13.49 -12.42
C GLN A 226 9.83 -13.28 -13.56
N SER A 227 9.52 -13.75 -14.78
CA SER A 227 10.32 -13.53 -15.98
C SER A 227 10.49 -12.03 -16.30
N LEU A 228 9.41 -11.25 -16.19
CA LEU A 228 9.46 -9.81 -16.34
C LEU A 228 10.40 -9.15 -15.32
N LEU A 229 10.28 -9.52 -14.04
CA LEU A 229 11.15 -8.98 -12.99
C LEU A 229 12.62 -9.33 -13.21
N LYS A 230 12.93 -10.54 -13.68
CA LYS A 230 14.30 -10.91 -14.05
C LYS A 230 14.88 -9.98 -15.11
N LYS A 231 14.08 -9.56 -16.10
CA LYS A 231 14.52 -8.57 -17.11
C LYS A 231 14.86 -7.24 -16.45
N ILE A 232 13.98 -6.72 -15.60
CA ILE A 232 14.16 -5.46 -14.87
C ILE A 232 15.43 -5.51 -14.01
N VAL A 233 15.55 -6.53 -13.15
CA VAL A 233 16.67 -6.68 -12.22
C VAL A 233 17.98 -6.79 -12.99
N LYS A 234 18.04 -7.62 -14.03
CA LYS A 234 19.23 -7.77 -14.86
C LYS A 234 19.66 -6.46 -15.52
N GLU A 235 18.70 -5.67 -16.01
CA GLU A 235 18.99 -4.40 -16.66
C GLU A 235 19.51 -3.36 -15.67
N LYS A 236 18.91 -3.28 -14.48
CA LYS A 236 19.40 -2.43 -13.38
C LYS A 236 20.80 -2.88 -12.92
N GLU A 237 21.04 -4.18 -12.76
CA GLU A 237 22.35 -4.73 -12.38
C GLU A 237 23.43 -4.42 -13.43
N ASN A 238 23.10 -4.54 -14.72
CA ASN A 238 24.02 -4.17 -15.80
C ASN A 238 24.45 -2.71 -15.69
N ILE A 239 23.52 -1.78 -15.45
CA ILE A 239 23.84 -0.36 -15.27
C ILE A 239 24.67 -0.16 -13.99
N ARG A 240 24.28 -0.80 -12.90
CA ARG A 240 24.89 -0.65 -11.58
C ARG A 240 26.35 -1.10 -11.58
N TRP A 241 26.64 -2.24 -12.20
CA TRP A 241 27.95 -2.90 -12.22
C TRP A 241 28.81 -2.62 -13.44
N ASP A 242 28.33 -1.79 -14.36
CA ASP A 242 29.15 -1.24 -15.42
C ASP A 242 30.27 -0.37 -14.81
N LYS A 243 31.53 -0.78 -15.03
CA LYS A 243 32.74 -0.08 -14.56
C LYS A 243 33.22 0.98 -15.54
N SER A 244 32.67 1.01 -16.76
CA SER A 244 33.09 1.90 -17.83
C SER A 244 32.41 3.28 -17.77
N ILE A 245 31.31 3.40 -17.03
CA ILE A 245 30.48 4.61 -16.96
C ILE A 245 30.56 5.30 -15.59
N SER A 246 30.37 6.62 -15.56
CA SER A 246 30.40 7.43 -14.33
C SER A 246 29.16 7.22 -13.47
N ALA A 247 29.16 7.71 -12.22
CA ALA A 247 28.00 7.61 -11.33
C ALA A 247 26.81 8.45 -11.86
N GLU A 248 27.09 9.58 -12.50
CA GLU A 248 26.12 10.44 -13.16
C GLU A 248 25.50 9.73 -14.36
N GLU A 249 26.30 9.09 -15.20
CA GLU A 249 25.78 8.34 -16.36
C GLU A 249 24.94 7.12 -15.91
N LYS A 250 25.32 6.45 -14.82
CA LYS A 250 24.48 5.41 -14.20
C LYS A 250 23.13 5.96 -13.77
N TYR A 251 23.12 7.14 -13.15
CA TYR A 251 21.89 7.80 -12.71
C TYR A 251 20.98 8.11 -13.90
N ASP A 252 21.54 8.68 -14.97
CA ASP A 252 20.77 9.05 -16.16
C ASP A 252 20.17 7.82 -16.86
N ARG A 253 20.93 6.72 -16.98
CA ARG A 253 20.40 5.46 -17.53
C ARG A 253 19.31 4.84 -16.67
N LEU A 254 19.47 4.82 -15.35
CA LEU A 254 18.44 4.34 -14.43
C LEU A 254 17.18 5.23 -14.48
N LYS A 255 17.36 6.53 -14.65
CA LYS A 255 16.28 7.51 -14.80
C LYS A 255 15.53 7.32 -16.11
N GLU A 256 16.24 7.04 -17.20
CA GLU A 256 15.64 6.73 -18.50
C GLU A 256 14.83 5.42 -18.44
N LEU A 257 15.43 4.35 -17.90
CA LEU A 257 14.77 3.05 -17.70
C LEU A 257 13.52 3.19 -16.83
N GLY A 258 13.62 3.95 -15.74
CA GLY A 258 12.54 4.23 -14.80
C GLY A 258 11.56 5.32 -15.25
N SER A 259 11.73 5.91 -16.44
CA SER A 259 10.87 6.98 -16.93
C SER A 259 9.48 6.47 -17.34
N ILE A 260 8.54 7.38 -17.62
CA ILE A 260 7.20 7.00 -18.12
C ILE A 260 7.30 6.16 -19.40
N GLU A 261 8.13 6.55 -20.37
CA GLU A 261 8.29 5.78 -21.60
C GLU A 261 9.14 4.53 -21.39
N GLY A 262 10.21 4.59 -20.58
CA GLY A 262 11.07 3.45 -20.29
C GLY A 262 10.34 2.33 -19.54
N SER A 263 9.44 2.66 -18.61
CA SER A 263 8.69 1.67 -17.82
C SER A 263 7.46 1.09 -18.54
N LYS A 264 6.98 1.75 -19.60
CA LYS A 264 5.74 1.38 -20.33
C LYS A 264 5.71 -0.05 -20.87
N PRO A 265 6.81 -0.62 -21.44
CA PRO A 265 6.81 -2.00 -21.88
C PRO A 265 6.56 -2.99 -20.75
N TYR A 266 7.12 -2.74 -19.56
CA TYR A 266 6.96 -3.62 -18.40
C TYR A 266 5.54 -3.61 -17.86
N TYR A 267 4.91 -2.42 -17.78
CA TYR A 267 3.50 -2.31 -17.44
C TYR A 267 2.60 -3.06 -18.43
N LEU A 268 2.89 -2.95 -19.73
CA LEU A 268 2.12 -3.64 -20.75
C LEU A 268 2.27 -5.16 -20.64
N GLU A 269 3.47 -5.65 -20.38
CA GLU A 269 3.75 -7.07 -20.24
C GLU A 269 3.06 -7.66 -18.99
N VAL A 270 3.20 -7.02 -17.83
CA VAL A 270 2.55 -7.51 -16.60
C VAL A 270 1.03 -7.48 -16.72
N THR A 271 0.45 -6.40 -17.25
CA THR A 271 -1.01 -6.30 -17.37
C THR A 271 -1.57 -7.31 -18.36
N LYS A 272 -0.85 -7.63 -19.44
CA LYS A 272 -1.21 -8.73 -20.36
C LYS A 272 -1.20 -10.09 -19.68
N ALA A 273 -0.23 -10.36 -18.81
CA ALA A 273 -0.18 -11.61 -18.05
C ALA A 273 -1.42 -11.75 -17.14
N PHE A 274 -1.81 -10.66 -16.47
CA PHE A 274 -3.05 -10.63 -15.67
C PHE A 274 -4.32 -10.75 -16.52
N ASP A 275 -4.40 -10.10 -17.68
CA ASP A 275 -5.55 -10.18 -18.58
C ASP A 275 -5.73 -11.62 -19.13
N LYS A 276 -4.62 -12.30 -19.46
CA LYS A 276 -4.61 -13.73 -19.81
C LYS A 276 -5.12 -14.61 -18.68
N ALA A 277 -4.65 -14.35 -17.45
CA ALA A 277 -5.07 -15.11 -16.28
C ALA A 277 -6.57 -14.92 -15.97
N LEU A 278 -7.07 -13.70 -16.10
CA LEU A 278 -8.50 -13.41 -15.95
C LEU A 278 -9.36 -14.13 -16.97
N ALA A 279 -8.99 -14.08 -18.26
CA ALA A 279 -9.75 -14.71 -19.33
C ALA A 279 -9.86 -16.24 -19.14
N ALA A 280 -8.79 -16.88 -18.64
CA ALA A 280 -8.81 -18.30 -18.35
C ALA A 280 -9.69 -18.65 -17.15
N ILE A 281 -9.62 -17.89 -16.05
CA ILE A 281 -10.49 -18.08 -14.88
C ILE A 281 -11.96 -17.91 -15.27
N GLU A 282 -12.27 -16.90 -16.10
CA GLU A 282 -13.63 -16.67 -16.59
C GLU A 282 -14.11 -17.84 -17.48
N ALA A 283 -13.25 -18.38 -18.35
CA ALA A 283 -13.56 -19.56 -19.16
C ALA A 283 -13.77 -20.84 -18.34
N GLU A 284 -12.99 -21.05 -17.26
CA GLU A 284 -13.18 -22.15 -16.32
C GLU A 284 -14.55 -22.07 -15.62
N GLU A 285 -14.94 -20.86 -15.18
CA GLU A 285 -16.21 -20.62 -14.50
C GLU A 285 -17.42 -20.77 -15.42
N ASP A 286 -17.28 -20.45 -16.71
CA ASP A 286 -18.36 -20.61 -17.70
C ASP A 286 -18.53 -22.08 -18.13
N CYS A 287 -17.43 -22.81 -18.38
CA CYS A 287 -17.49 -24.25 -18.69
C CYS A 287 -18.12 -25.07 -17.55
N GLY A 288 -17.90 -24.66 -16.29
CA GLY A 288 -18.48 -25.32 -15.11
C GLY A 288 -19.99 -25.11 -14.95
N ARG A 289 -20.61 -24.12 -15.62
CA ARG A 289 -22.06 -23.87 -15.54
C ARG A 289 -22.89 -24.75 -16.47
N ASP A 290 -22.31 -25.28 -17.54
CA ASP A 290 -23.03 -26.10 -18.51
C ASP A 290 -23.24 -27.55 -18.01
N ASP A 291 -22.40 -28.04 -17.10
CA ASP A 291 -22.44 -29.42 -16.57
C ASP A 291 -23.46 -29.61 -15.43
N ASP A 292 -23.97 -28.50 -14.85
CA ASP A 292 -25.01 -28.53 -13.81
C ASP A 292 -26.42 -28.87 -14.35
N THR A 293 -26.56 -29.13 -15.66
CA THR A 293 -27.84 -29.52 -16.28
C THR A 293 -28.09 -31.05 -16.34
N PHE A 294 -27.17 -31.89 -15.84
CA PHE A 294 -27.29 -33.36 -15.98
C PHE A 294 -27.50 -34.16 -14.68
N PHE A 295 -27.48 -33.53 -13.50
CA PHE A 295 -27.74 -34.22 -12.21
C PHE A 295 -28.97 -33.69 -11.47
N ASP A 296 -30.14 -33.71 -12.12
CA ASP A 296 -31.43 -33.68 -11.42
C ASP A 296 -32.07 -35.07 -11.42
N ARG A 297 -31.63 -35.91 -10.47
CA ARG A 297 -32.36 -37.14 -10.12
C ARG A 297 -31.95 -37.76 -8.78
N HIS A 298 -32.00 -37.01 -7.69
CA HIS A 298 -32.33 -37.61 -6.40
C HIS A 298 -33.19 -36.65 -5.57
N SER A 299 -34.47 -37.00 -5.52
CA SER A 299 -35.51 -36.43 -4.69
C SER A 299 -35.02 -36.07 -3.28
N SER A 300 -35.13 -34.80 -2.91
CA SER A 300 -35.24 -34.39 -1.51
C SER A 300 -36.60 -33.72 -1.31
N PRO A 301 -37.36 -34.09 -0.28
CA PRO A 301 -38.73 -33.64 -0.09
C PRO A 301 -38.78 -32.16 0.31
N CYS A 302 -39.83 -31.47 -0.15
CA CYS A 302 -40.16 -30.10 0.25
C CYS A 302 -40.03 -29.89 1.78
N PRO A 303 -39.47 -28.75 2.24
CA PRO A 303 -39.62 -28.36 3.64
C PRO A 303 -41.09 -27.98 3.91
N PRO A 304 -41.65 -28.30 5.10
CA PRO A 304 -42.98 -27.87 5.47
C PRO A 304 -43.04 -26.35 5.66
N GLU A 305 -44.23 -25.79 5.43
CA GLU A 305 -44.58 -24.38 5.63
C GLU A 305 -44.26 -23.85 7.04
N ARG A 306 -43.98 -22.54 7.08
CA ARG A 306 -43.59 -21.71 8.23
C ARG A 306 -44.30 -22.04 9.55
N GLN A 307 -43.50 -22.21 10.60
CA GLN A 307 -43.91 -21.79 11.95
C GLN A 307 -43.27 -20.43 12.27
N ALA A 308 -44.12 -19.47 12.65
CA ALA A 308 -43.73 -18.13 13.06
C ALA A 308 -42.78 -18.18 14.26
N ALA A 309 -41.67 -17.43 14.18
CA ALA A 309 -40.74 -17.29 15.29
C ALA A 309 -41.44 -16.67 16.51
N VAL A 310 -41.37 -17.37 17.64
CA VAL A 310 -41.79 -16.88 18.95
C VAL A 310 -40.90 -15.70 19.37
N PRO A 311 -41.44 -14.55 19.82
CA PRO A 311 -40.62 -13.42 20.24
C PRO A 311 -39.82 -13.76 21.49
N LEU A 312 -38.50 -13.59 21.45
CA LEU A 312 -37.63 -13.70 22.62
C LEU A 312 -37.95 -12.57 23.64
N PRO A 313 -37.93 -12.86 24.95
CA PRO A 313 -38.30 -11.89 25.97
C PRO A 313 -37.28 -10.74 26.08
N ARG A 314 -37.81 -9.52 26.17
CA ARG A 314 -37.04 -8.29 26.42
C ARG A 314 -36.32 -8.38 27.77
N ARG A 315 -34.99 -8.39 27.75
CA ARG A 315 -34.17 -8.26 28.96
C ARG A 315 -33.97 -6.77 29.27
N ASN A 316 -34.82 -6.22 30.12
CA ASN A 316 -34.52 -5.01 30.87
C ASN A 316 -33.46 -5.34 31.93
N GLY A 317 -32.32 -4.66 31.90
CA GLY A 317 -31.25 -4.85 32.88
C GLY A 317 -30.18 -3.79 32.77
N ASN A 318 -30.37 -2.70 33.51
CA ASN A 318 -29.35 -1.69 33.82
C ASN A 318 -28.10 -2.34 34.44
N LEU A 319 -26.94 -2.24 33.81
CA LEU A 319 -25.66 -2.26 34.52
C LEU A 319 -24.71 -1.20 33.93
N LYS A 320 -24.78 0.00 34.51
CA LYS A 320 -23.69 0.98 34.50
C LYS A 320 -22.58 0.45 35.40
N ARG A 321 -21.31 0.50 34.97
CA ARG A 321 -20.12 0.93 35.74
C ARG A 321 -18.84 0.88 34.87
N PRO A 322 -17.79 1.65 35.22
CA PRO A 322 -17.18 2.60 34.30
C PRO A 322 -15.71 2.29 33.94
N PHE A 323 -15.25 2.88 32.84
CA PHE A 323 -13.84 2.98 32.48
C PHE A 323 -13.11 3.86 33.51
N ARG A 324 -12.03 3.31 34.08
CA ARG A 324 -11.21 3.92 35.14
C ARG A 324 -10.07 4.71 34.48
N ALA A 325 -10.19 6.03 34.42
CA ALA A 325 -9.07 6.93 34.13
C ALA A 325 -8.27 7.16 35.42
N ILE A 326 -6.96 6.93 35.37
CA ILE A 326 -6.04 7.28 36.45
C ILE A 326 -5.56 8.70 36.18
N HIS A 327 -5.98 9.65 37.02
CA HIS A 327 -5.43 10.99 37.12
C HIS A 327 -4.89 11.16 38.54
N PRO A 328 -3.66 11.65 38.75
CA PRO A 328 -3.23 12.10 40.06
C PRO A 328 -3.86 13.46 40.40
N ASP A 329 -4.36 13.51 41.63
CA ASP A 329 -5.09 14.56 42.30
C ASP A 329 -4.14 15.64 42.84
N VAL A 330 -4.42 16.91 42.54
CA VAL A 330 -4.02 18.03 43.42
C VAL A 330 -5.14 19.06 43.40
N THR A 331 -6.01 18.97 44.40
CA THR A 331 -6.98 19.98 44.79
C THR A 331 -6.30 21.18 45.49
N ASN A 332 -6.99 22.33 45.44
CA ASN A 332 -6.79 23.58 46.20
C ASN A 332 -5.85 24.64 45.61
N VAL A 333 -6.40 25.53 44.78
CA VAL A 333 -6.52 26.97 45.11
C VAL A 333 -7.74 27.55 44.38
N LYS A 334 -8.88 27.67 45.07
CA LYS A 334 -9.91 28.67 44.75
C LYS A 334 -9.96 29.66 45.90
N ARG A 335 -9.44 30.87 45.69
CA ARG A 335 -10.02 32.12 46.22
C ARG A 335 -9.28 33.35 45.70
N THR A 336 -10.09 34.27 45.16
CA THR A 336 -9.83 35.72 45.01
C THR A 336 -8.84 36.06 43.88
N ILE A 337 -9.13 36.88 42.86
CA ILE A 337 -9.67 38.23 42.89
C ILE A 337 -10.39 38.54 41.56
N LYS A 338 -11.57 39.19 41.68
CA LYS A 338 -12.30 39.92 40.64
C LYS A 338 -11.50 41.12 40.15
N ASN A 339 -11.75 41.55 38.91
CA ASN A 339 -11.23 42.72 38.17
C ASN A 339 -10.06 42.33 37.26
N VAL A 340 -10.09 42.54 35.94
CA VAL A 340 -10.46 43.79 35.27
C VAL A 340 -11.23 43.54 33.96
N ARG A 341 -12.12 44.51 33.72
CA ARG A 341 -13.01 44.79 32.59
C ARG A 341 -12.35 44.81 31.19
N SER A 342 -13.13 44.32 30.22
CA SER A 342 -13.41 44.85 28.86
C SER A 342 -12.31 45.54 28.04
N VAL A 343 -12.03 45.00 26.84
CA VAL A 343 -11.87 45.79 25.60
C VAL A 343 -12.47 44.98 24.43
N GLN A 344 -13.19 45.67 23.55
CA GLN A 344 -13.97 45.20 22.40
C GLN A 344 -13.12 44.93 21.14
N PRO A 345 -13.69 44.29 20.08
CA PRO A 345 -12.98 44.02 18.83
C PRO A 345 -12.83 45.29 17.99
N ILE A 346 -11.74 45.37 17.22
CA ILE A 346 -11.53 46.42 16.21
C ILE A 346 -11.59 45.71 14.85
N ASP A 347 -12.63 46.04 14.09
CA ASP A 347 -12.76 45.77 12.66
C ASP A 347 -11.99 46.82 11.84
N ASP A 348 -11.71 46.41 10.59
CA ASP A 348 -11.23 47.15 9.42
C ASP A 348 -11.38 48.68 9.39
N GLU A 349 -10.34 49.39 8.95
CA GLU A 349 -10.34 50.15 7.69
C GLU A 349 -8.99 50.85 7.38
N ARG A 350 -8.50 50.57 6.16
CA ARG A 350 -7.88 51.42 5.12
C ARG A 350 -6.87 52.55 5.43
N GLU A 351 -5.84 52.53 4.57
CA GLU A 351 -5.17 53.64 3.88
C GLU A 351 -4.42 54.70 4.71
N ASN A 352 -3.08 54.69 4.61
CA ASN A 352 -2.38 55.82 3.98
C ASN A 352 -0.94 55.51 3.60
N GLU A 353 -0.59 56.10 2.46
CA GLU A 353 0.66 56.14 1.71
C GLU A 353 1.83 56.74 2.51
N ASN A 354 3.06 56.32 2.20
CA ASN A 354 4.18 57.23 1.93
C ASN A 354 5.44 56.47 1.50
N GLU A 355 5.83 56.73 0.25
CA GLU A 355 7.17 56.53 -0.31
C GLU A 355 8.22 57.45 0.35
N PRO A 356 9.50 57.13 0.20
CA PRO A 356 10.49 58.12 -0.23
C PRO A 356 11.24 57.57 -1.47
N GLY A 357 11.43 58.30 -2.57
CA GLY A 357 11.99 59.64 -2.67
C GLY A 357 13.45 59.52 -3.14
N GLU A 358 13.66 59.51 -4.46
CA GLU A 358 14.94 59.71 -5.17
C GLU A 358 15.37 61.19 -5.15
N GLU A 359 16.62 61.43 -5.58
CA GLU A 359 17.44 62.68 -5.69
C GLU A 359 18.43 62.85 -4.52
N ASP A 360 19.77 62.90 -4.71
CA ASP A 360 20.62 63.31 -5.84
C ASP A 360 21.82 62.36 -6.10
#